data_AF-D4GIX0-F1
#
_entry.id   AF-D4GIX0-F1
#
_cell.length_a   1.000
_cell.length_b   1.000
_cell.length_c   1.000
_cell.angle_alpha   90.00
_cell.angle_beta   90.00
_cell.angle_gamma   90.00
#
_symmetry.space_group_name_H-M   'P 1'
#
loop_
_entity.id
_entity.type
_entity.pdbx_description
1 polymer ?
#
loop_
_entity_poly.entity_id
_entity_poly.type
_entity_poly.pdbx_seq_one_letter_code
_entity_poly.pdbx_strand_id
1 'polypeptide(L)'
;MPPRIALTRENIENAGFSHRIACHEVDMLGDLPLPAEADVGWMSQFQDGFSSEQVVTMLDPVADVIKPGAKLFIMEPFWDAQNIEAASFSLNASSLYFTCMANGNSRFYSIETFYHYLDKAGFQSDERHDGPGVGHTLLQCQKKP
;
A
#
# COMPACT_ATOMS: atom_id res chain seq x y z
N MET A 1 -14.26 -18.36 4.60
CA MET A 1 -13.42 -17.22 5.00
C MET A 1 -12.12 -17.31 4.22
N PRO A 2 -11.67 -16.25 3.56
CA PRO A 2 -10.44 -16.25 2.79
C PRO A 2 -9.29 -16.76 3.66
N PRO A 3 -8.41 -17.63 3.14
CA PRO A 3 -7.34 -18.24 3.93
C PRO A 3 -6.49 -17.23 4.70
N ARG A 4 -6.31 -16.03 4.14
CA ARG A 4 -5.50 -14.96 4.74
C ARG A 4 -6.12 -14.33 5.98
N ILE A 5 -7.44 -14.10 6.01
CA ILE A 5 -8.11 -13.53 7.19
C ILE A 5 -8.15 -14.53 8.34
N ALA A 6 -8.24 -15.83 8.03
CA ALA A 6 -8.19 -16.89 9.04
C ALA A 6 -6.86 -16.87 9.78
N LEU A 7 -5.76 -16.88 9.03
CA LEU A 7 -4.42 -16.80 9.59
C LEU A 7 -4.20 -15.49 10.38
N THR A 8 -4.68 -14.35 9.85
CA THR A 8 -4.56 -13.06 10.56
C THR A 8 -5.30 -13.07 11.89
N ARG A 9 -6.53 -13.62 11.96
CA ARG A 9 -7.29 -13.70 13.21
C ARG A 9 -6.61 -14.58 14.25
N GLU A 10 -6.07 -15.73 13.85
CA GLU A 10 -5.27 -16.59 14.72
C GLU A 10 -4.04 -15.86 15.27
N ASN A 11 -3.30 -15.13 14.42
CA ASN A 11 -2.16 -14.34 14.85
C ASN A 11 -2.54 -13.21 15.84
N ILE A 12 -3.65 -12.52 15.59
CA ILE A 12 -4.18 -11.47 16.48
C ILE A 12 -4.55 -12.05 17.84
N GLU A 13 -5.21 -13.22 17.86
CA GLU A 13 -5.63 -13.90 19.09
C GLU A 13 -4.43 -14.36 19.89
N ASN A 14 -3.47 -15.03 19.25
CA ASN A 14 -2.23 -15.48 19.87
C ASN A 14 -1.40 -14.32 20.46
N ALA A 15 -1.47 -13.14 19.84
CA ALA A 15 -0.82 -11.93 20.33
C ALA A 15 -1.64 -11.17 21.40
N GLY A 16 -2.86 -11.59 21.72
CA GLY A 16 -3.73 -10.98 22.73
C GLY A 16 -4.39 -9.66 22.31
N PHE A 17 -4.46 -9.36 21.01
CA PHE A 17 -4.95 -8.08 20.49
C PHE A 17 -6.38 -8.11 19.92
N SER A 18 -7.12 -9.22 20.05
CA SER A 18 -8.49 -9.36 19.52
C SER A 18 -9.49 -8.32 20.01
N HIS A 19 -9.20 -7.66 21.13
CA HIS A 19 -10.05 -6.59 21.68
C HIS A 19 -9.91 -5.24 20.95
N ARG A 20 -8.91 -5.07 20.06
CA ARG A 20 -8.63 -3.81 19.34
C ARG A 20 -8.33 -3.99 17.85
N ILE A 21 -8.12 -5.22 17.39
CA ILE A 21 -7.89 -5.50 15.96
C ILE A 21 -9.05 -6.35 15.44
N ALA A 22 -9.80 -5.77 14.52
CA ALA A 22 -10.84 -6.46 13.77
C ALA A 22 -10.36 -6.73 12.33
N CYS A 23 -10.92 -7.75 11.68
CA CYS A 23 -10.68 -8.00 10.27
C CYS A 23 -11.98 -7.82 9.49
N HIS A 24 -11.91 -7.04 8.42
CA HIS A 24 -12.97 -6.85 7.43
C HIS A 24 -12.56 -7.53 6.12
N GLU A 25 -13.46 -8.33 5.55
CA GLU A 25 -13.22 -9.00 4.27
C GLU A 25 -13.68 -8.10 3.13
N VAL A 26 -12.78 -7.84 2.18
CA VAL A 26 -13.06 -6.97 1.04
C VAL A 26 -12.21 -7.38 -0.15
N ASP A 27 -12.77 -7.23 -1.36
CA ASP A 27 -12.01 -7.18 -2.59
C ASP A 27 -11.70 -5.71 -2.90
N MET A 28 -10.43 -5.32 -2.84
CA MET A 28 -9.99 -3.94 -3.05
C MET A 28 -10.16 -3.48 -4.51
N LEU A 29 -10.40 -4.40 -5.44
CA LEU A 29 -10.73 -4.10 -6.84
C LEU A 29 -12.23 -4.28 -7.15
N GLY A 30 -13.03 -4.68 -6.15
CA GLY A 30 -14.46 -4.87 -6.27
C GLY A 30 -15.25 -3.67 -5.74
N ASP A 31 -16.57 -3.80 -5.76
CA ASP A 31 -17.51 -2.71 -5.41
C ASP A 31 -17.88 -2.68 -3.91
N LEU A 32 -17.31 -3.56 -3.09
CA LEU A 32 -17.69 -3.66 -1.68
C LEU A 32 -17.10 -2.50 -0.86
N PRO A 33 -17.91 -1.83 -0.02
CA PRO A 33 -17.44 -0.67 0.72
C PRO A 33 -16.45 -1.06 1.81
N LEU A 34 -15.45 -0.20 2.02
CA LEU A 34 -14.58 -0.23 3.18
C LEU A 34 -15.32 0.31 4.42
N PRO A 35 -14.89 -0.06 5.65
CA PRO A 35 -15.39 0.58 6.86
C PRO A 35 -15.04 2.08 6.86
N ALA A 36 -16.05 2.91 7.05
CA ALA A 36 -15.92 4.37 7.07
C ALA A 36 -15.30 4.91 8.37
N GLU A 37 -15.05 6.22 8.39
CA GLU A 37 -14.61 6.98 9.56
C GLU A 37 -13.20 6.64 10.06
N ALA A 38 -12.31 6.24 9.14
CA ALA A 38 -10.92 5.99 9.48
C ALA A 38 -10.18 7.32 9.75
N ASP A 39 -9.57 7.44 10.93
CA ASP A 39 -8.69 8.57 11.28
C ASP A 39 -7.34 8.49 10.55
N VAL A 40 -6.93 7.28 10.17
CA VAL A 40 -5.68 6.98 9.47
C VAL A 40 -5.89 5.83 8.47
N GLY A 41 -5.39 5.99 7.25
CA GLY A 41 -5.19 4.91 6.30
C GLY A 41 -3.75 4.38 6.37
N TRP A 42 -3.56 3.07 6.27
CA TRP A 42 -2.22 2.46 6.27
C TRP A 42 -2.15 1.36 5.21
N MET A 43 -1.18 1.45 4.31
CA MET A 43 -0.91 0.47 3.27
C MET A 43 0.59 0.21 3.22
N SER A 44 1.00 -1.06 3.31
CA SER A 44 2.42 -1.42 3.34
C SER A 44 2.66 -2.71 2.56
N GLN A 45 3.60 -2.66 1.62
CA GLN A 45 3.96 -3.78 0.76
C GLN A 45 2.74 -4.44 0.11
N PHE A 46 1.86 -3.61 -0.41
CA PHE A 46 0.57 -4.04 -0.94
C PHE A 46 0.43 -3.68 -2.42
N GLN A 47 0.86 -2.49 -2.82
CA GLN A 47 0.58 -1.94 -4.14
C GLN A 47 1.48 -2.51 -5.24
N ASP A 48 2.67 -3.00 -4.90
CA ASP A 48 3.65 -3.52 -5.87
C ASP A 48 3.16 -4.75 -6.67
N GLY A 49 2.10 -5.42 -6.19
CA GLY A 49 1.49 -6.58 -6.84
C GLY A 49 0.37 -6.26 -7.83
N PHE A 50 0.15 -4.98 -8.15
CA PHE A 50 -0.97 -4.51 -8.97
C PHE A 50 -0.46 -3.69 -10.16
N SER A 51 -1.24 -3.58 -11.24
CA SER A 51 -0.91 -2.68 -12.35
C SER A 51 -1.06 -1.21 -11.94
N SER A 52 -0.52 -0.30 -12.75
CA SER A 52 -0.66 1.15 -12.53
C SER A 52 -2.12 1.61 -12.37
N GLU A 53 -3.02 1.07 -13.19
CA GLU A 53 -4.44 1.39 -13.18
C GLU A 53 -5.09 0.84 -11.90
N GLN A 54 -4.74 -0.39 -11.53
CA GLN A 54 -5.25 -1.03 -10.33
C GLN A 54 -4.80 -0.31 -9.05
N VAL A 55 -3.55 0.17 -9.00
CA VAL A 55 -3.07 0.98 -7.87
C VAL A 55 -3.93 2.22 -7.68
N VAL A 56 -4.27 2.94 -8.75
CA VAL A 56 -5.17 4.10 -8.68
C VAL A 56 -6.56 3.67 -8.22
N THR A 57 -7.16 2.64 -8.85
CA THR A 57 -8.50 2.15 -8.49
C THR A 57 -8.62 1.71 -7.03
N MET A 58 -7.57 1.11 -6.44
CA MET A 58 -7.61 0.70 -5.03
C MET A 58 -7.51 1.88 -4.05
N LEU A 59 -6.99 3.02 -4.47
CA LEU A 59 -6.89 4.22 -3.64
C LEU A 59 -8.21 4.99 -3.58
N ASP A 60 -9.07 4.88 -4.60
CA ASP A 60 -10.39 5.51 -4.65
C ASP A 60 -11.29 5.16 -3.43
N PRO A 61 -11.55 3.87 -3.11
CA PRO A 61 -12.38 3.53 -1.95
C PRO A 61 -11.72 3.94 -0.62
N VAL A 62 -10.39 4.06 -0.57
CA VAL A 62 -9.69 4.58 0.61
C VAL A 62 -9.99 6.06 0.79
N ALA A 63 -9.99 6.85 -0.29
CA ALA A 63 -10.32 8.27 -0.26
C ALA A 63 -11.77 8.53 0.22
N ASP A 64 -12.67 7.58 0.01
CA ASP A 64 -14.08 7.67 0.41
C ASP A 64 -14.33 7.39 1.89
N VAL A 65 -13.47 6.60 2.54
CA VAL A 65 -13.69 6.14 3.93
C VAL A 65 -12.84 6.84 4.97
N ILE A 66 -11.76 7.50 4.56
CA ILE A 66 -10.95 8.31 5.47
C ILE A 66 -11.66 9.64 5.79
N LYS A 67 -11.54 10.10 7.04
CA LYS A 67 -12.14 11.37 7.47
C LYS A 67 -11.49 12.57 6.75
N PRO A 68 -12.19 13.71 6.64
CA PRO A 68 -11.56 14.97 6.25
C PRO A 68 -10.36 15.29 7.16
N GLY A 69 -9.20 15.56 6.56
CA GLY A 69 -7.95 15.83 7.28
C GLY A 69 -7.21 14.59 7.81
N ALA A 70 -7.75 13.38 7.61
CA ALA A 70 -7.04 12.14 7.91
C ALA A 70 -5.80 11.97 7.02
N LYS A 71 -4.84 11.19 7.52
CA LYS A 71 -3.60 10.87 6.80
C LYS A 71 -3.64 9.46 6.25
N LEU A 72 -3.11 9.29 5.04
CA LEU A 72 -2.86 8.00 4.41
C LEU A 72 -1.35 7.76 4.42
N PHE A 73 -0.92 6.67 5.04
CA PHE A 73 0.47 6.24 5.07
C PHE A 73 0.68 5.11 4.08
N ILE A 74 1.66 5.27 3.19
CA ILE A 74 2.05 4.26 2.21
C ILE A 74 3.52 3.92 2.40
N MET A 75 3.82 2.67 2.72
CA MET A 75 5.18 2.19 2.93
C MET A 75 5.55 1.14 1.89
N GLU A 76 6.39 1.56 0.94
CA GLU A 76 6.79 0.72 -0.20
C GLU A 76 8.31 0.77 -0.46
N PRO A 77 8.91 -0.29 -1.01
CA PRO A 77 10.31 -0.32 -1.42
C PRO A 77 10.47 0.28 -2.83
N PHE A 78 10.48 1.61 -2.94
CA PHE A 78 10.70 2.26 -4.24
C PHE A 78 12.13 2.05 -4.72
N TRP A 79 12.30 1.55 -5.94
CA TRP A 79 13.61 1.13 -6.43
C TRP A 79 14.60 2.30 -6.60
N ASP A 80 14.12 3.53 -6.76
CA ASP A 80 14.91 4.76 -6.87
C ASP A 80 15.06 5.53 -5.54
N ALA A 81 14.54 4.99 -4.44
CA ALA A 81 14.64 5.56 -3.08
C ALA A 81 15.50 4.68 -2.15
N GLN A 82 16.61 4.13 -2.66
CA GLN A 82 17.46 3.18 -1.94
C GLN A 82 18.77 3.81 -1.47
N ASN A 83 19.24 3.41 -0.28
CA ASN A 83 20.49 3.90 0.31
C ASN A 83 21.76 3.42 -0.41
N ILE A 84 21.66 2.35 -1.20
CA ILE A 84 22.77 1.78 -1.97
C ILE A 84 22.28 1.30 -3.34
N GLU A 85 23.14 1.42 -4.35
CA GLU A 85 22.84 1.01 -5.73
C GLU A 85 22.48 -0.47 -5.84
N ALA A 86 23.16 -1.34 -5.07
CA ALA A 86 22.88 -2.76 -5.05
C ALA A 86 21.42 -3.08 -4.68
N ALA A 87 20.81 -2.30 -3.77
CA ALA A 87 19.41 -2.49 -3.39
C ALA A 87 18.46 -2.08 -4.52
N SER A 88 18.75 -0.95 -5.20
CA SER A 88 18.01 -0.52 -6.39
C SER A 88 18.05 -1.59 -7.50
N PHE A 89 19.24 -2.14 -7.74
CA PHE A 89 19.43 -3.23 -8.69
C PHE A 89 18.64 -4.48 -8.29
N SER A 90 18.71 -4.89 -7.02
CA SER A 90 17.97 -6.04 -6.51
C SER A 90 16.46 -5.89 -6.67
N LEU A 91 15.88 -4.71 -6.42
CA LEU A 91 14.45 -4.46 -6.62
C LEU A 91 14.06 -4.52 -8.09
N ASN A 92 14.84 -3.92 -8.98
CA ASN A 92 14.59 -4.01 -10.43
C ASN A 92 14.69 -5.46 -10.94
N ALA A 93 15.71 -6.21 -10.53
CA ALA A 93 15.87 -7.62 -10.91
C ALA A 93 14.73 -8.49 -10.35
N SER A 94 14.34 -8.24 -9.10
CA SER A 94 13.23 -8.95 -8.45
C SER A 94 11.88 -8.62 -9.12
N SER A 95 11.74 -7.48 -9.79
CA SER A 95 10.50 -7.13 -10.50
C SER A 95 10.14 -8.13 -11.61
N LEU A 96 11.12 -8.85 -12.16
CA LEU A 96 10.87 -9.93 -13.12
C LEU A 96 10.01 -11.06 -12.55
N TYR A 97 10.04 -11.27 -11.23
CA TYR A 97 9.14 -12.22 -10.57
C TYR A 97 7.67 -11.86 -10.82
N PHE A 98 7.31 -10.58 -10.73
CA PHE A 98 5.95 -10.14 -10.95
C PHE A 98 5.49 -10.37 -12.39
N THR A 99 6.37 -10.08 -13.35
CA THR A 99 6.11 -10.29 -14.78
C THR A 99 6.03 -11.76 -15.17
N CYS A 100 6.91 -12.61 -14.65
CA CYS A 100 7.04 -13.99 -15.13
C CYS A 100 6.25 -15.01 -14.32
N MET A 101 5.99 -14.74 -13.03
CA MET A 101 5.47 -15.74 -12.09
C MET A 101 4.22 -15.32 -11.32
N ALA A 102 4.06 -14.03 -11.00
CA ALA A 102 2.94 -13.58 -10.16
C ALA A 102 1.70 -13.14 -10.96
N ASN A 103 1.69 -11.92 -11.48
CA ASN A 103 0.50 -11.28 -12.07
C ASN A 103 0.68 -10.85 -13.54
N GLY A 104 1.91 -10.87 -14.06
CA GLY A 104 2.21 -10.57 -15.45
C GLY A 104 2.31 -9.09 -15.80
N ASN A 105 2.00 -8.17 -14.88
CA ASN A 105 1.80 -6.75 -15.24
C ASN A 105 2.21 -5.72 -14.16
N SER A 106 2.88 -6.13 -13.09
CA SER A 106 3.34 -5.22 -12.02
C SER A 106 4.87 -5.28 -11.82
N ARG A 107 5.37 -4.44 -10.90
CA ARG A 107 6.79 -4.28 -10.55
C ARG A 107 6.93 -3.51 -9.25
N PHE A 108 8.15 -3.49 -8.69
CA PHE A 108 8.53 -2.43 -7.76
C PHE A 108 8.56 -1.09 -8.51
N TYR A 109 7.86 -0.09 -7.98
CA TYR A 109 7.67 1.21 -8.62
C TYR A 109 8.79 2.20 -8.31
N SER A 110 8.96 3.20 -9.18
CA SER A 110 9.73 4.39 -8.82
C SER A 110 8.84 5.32 -7.99
N ILE A 111 9.44 6.08 -7.10
CA ILE A 111 8.71 7.02 -6.26
C ILE A 111 8.04 8.12 -7.10
N GLU A 112 8.69 8.59 -8.16
CA GLU A 112 8.12 9.58 -9.08
C GLU A 112 6.87 9.06 -9.77
N THR A 113 6.90 7.80 -10.22
CA THR A 113 5.74 7.14 -10.82
C THR A 113 4.62 6.99 -9.80
N PHE A 114 4.97 6.66 -8.56
CA PHE A 114 3.99 6.46 -7.50
C PHE A 114 3.30 7.76 -7.08
N TYR A 115 4.02 8.89 -7.07
CA TYR A 115 3.41 10.21 -6.87
C TYR A 115 2.36 10.54 -7.93
N HIS A 116 2.59 10.14 -9.18
CA HIS A 116 1.58 10.30 -10.23
C HIS A 116 0.32 9.47 -9.98
N TYR A 117 0.45 8.27 -9.40
CA TYR A 117 -0.71 7.46 -9.02
C TYR A 117 -1.49 8.07 -7.87
N LEU A 118 -0.78 8.58 -6.85
CA LEU A 118 -1.42 9.30 -5.75
C LEU A 118 -2.16 10.53 -6.26
N ASP A 119 -1.52 11.31 -7.13
CA ASP A 119 -2.11 12.51 -7.73
C ASP A 119 -3.42 12.21 -8.46
N LYS A 120 -3.42 11.14 -9.27
CA LYS A 120 -4.59 10.63 -10.00
C LYS A 120 -5.72 10.15 -9.09
N ALA A 121 -5.37 9.51 -7.98
CA ALA A 121 -6.32 9.02 -6.97
C ALA A 121 -6.81 10.13 -6.02
N GLY A 122 -6.49 11.41 -6.29
CA GLY A 122 -6.94 12.52 -5.46
C GLY A 122 -6.16 12.68 -4.15
N PHE A 123 -4.94 12.14 -4.06
CA PHE A 123 -4.04 12.31 -2.93
C PHE A 123 -2.85 13.20 -3.29
N GLN A 124 -2.28 13.84 -2.29
CA GLN A 124 -0.98 14.50 -2.38
C GLN A 124 -0.06 14.00 -1.26
N SER A 125 1.23 13.87 -1.55
CA SER A 125 2.23 13.55 -0.53
C SER A 125 2.66 14.82 0.19
N ASP A 126 2.53 14.80 1.52
CA ASP A 126 2.96 15.91 2.38
C ASP A 126 4.38 15.72 2.87
N GLU A 127 4.72 14.48 3.25
CA GLU A 127 6.02 14.13 3.81
C GLU A 127 6.50 12.79 3.26
N ARG A 128 7.82 12.67 3.14
CA ARG A 128 8.53 11.46 2.72
C ARG A 128 9.59 11.14 3.76
N HIS A 129 9.59 9.90 4.24
CA HIS A 129 10.59 9.38 5.16
C HIS A 129 11.28 8.18 4.52
N ASP A 130 12.51 8.38 4.07
CA ASP A 130 13.32 7.31 3.50
C ASP A 130 14.01 6.47 4.58
N GLY A 131 14.08 5.17 4.36
CA GLY A 131 14.78 4.24 5.23
C GLY A 131 14.13 3.86 6.57
N PRO A 132 12.79 3.86 6.78
CA PRO A 132 12.23 3.09 7.89
C PRO A 132 12.50 1.60 7.66
N GLY A 133 13.52 1.05 8.34
CA GLY A 133 13.90 -0.36 8.16
C GLY A 133 14.72 -0.60 6.90
N VAL A 134 14.49 -1.73 6.23
CA VAL A 134 15.36 -2.22 5.15
C VAL A 134 14.76 -1.90 3.78
N GLY A 135 15.15 -0.77 3.21
CA GLY A 135 14.86 -0.42 1.82
C GLY A 135 13.45 0.11 1.57
N HIS A 136 12.69 0.46 2.61
CA HIS A 136 11.38 1.08 2.46
C HIS A 136 11.48 2.61 2.48
N THR A 137 10.47 3.23 1.90
CA THR A 137 10.14 4.64 2.05
C THR A 137 8.70 4.73 2.55
N LEU A 138 8.47 5.57 3.55
CA LEU A 138 7.14 5.90 4.05
C LEU A 138 6.70 7.26 3.47
N LEU A 139 5.60 7.26 2.75
CA LEU A 139 4.90 8.46 2.29
C LEU A 139 3.75 8.76 3.25
N GLN A 140 3.70 9.99 3.75
CA GLN A 140 2.54 10.53 4.42
C GLN A 140 1.76 11.37 3.42
N CYS A 141 0.54 10.95 3.11
CA CYS A 141 -0.34 11.55 2.14
C CYS A 141 -1.59 12.12 2.80
N GLN A 142 -2.24 13.06 2.12
CA GLN A 142 -3.57 13.54 2.47
C GLN A 142 -4.44 13.66 1.23
N LYS A 143 -5.76 13.56 1.42
CA LYS A 143 -6.73 13.81 0.35
C LYS A 143 -6.61 15.27 -0.10
N LYS A 144 -6.62 15.47 -1.42
CA LYS A 144 -6.67 16.83 -1.99
C LYS A 144 -7.98 17.52 -1.61
N PRO A 145 -7.98 18.86 -1.50
CA PRO A 145 -9.20 19.64 -1.31
C PRO A 145 -10.24 19.45 -2.42
#